data_AF-A0A524AVG9-F1
#
_entry.id   AF-A0A524AVG9-F1
#
_cell.length_a   1.000
_cell.length_b   1.000
_cell.length_c   1.000
_cell.angle_alpha   90.00
_cell.angle_beta   90.00
_cell.angle_gamma   90.00
#
_symmetry.space_group_name_H-M   'P 1'
#
loop_
_entity.id
_entity.type
_entity.pdbx_description
1 polymer ?
#
loop_
_entity_poly.entity_id
_entity_poly.type
_entity_poly.pdbx_seq_one_letter_code
_entity_poly.pdbx_strand_id
1 'polypeptide(L)'
;MRQEDIENVQNLATADVPALVIGTPFPVHQIVDWVDQAILLTYASQEQFDRLEEAGLRCASDVLTAAGGNRRLNQLASATGLNKDALRMLYLALQSALNIKMVSRFRWQTSMDAAKVEEAAAIQLLQPSPVPAATALPREQEEIMFEGEE
;
A
#
# COMPACT_ATOMS: atom_id res chain seq x y z
N MET A 1 -24.40 -20.35 8.98
CA MET A 1 -22.96 -20.03 9.09
C MET A 1 -22.62 -20.10 10.56
N ARG A 2 -21.75 -21.02 10.98
CA ARG A 2 -21.26 -20.99 12.37
C ARG A 2 -20.31 -19.81 12.48
N GLN A 3 -20.57 -19.01 13.50
CA GLN A 3 -19.81 -17.86 13.93
C GLN A 3 -18.53 -18.38 14.62
N GLU A 4 -17.70 -19.14 13.90
CA GLU A 4 -16.47 -19.72 14.47
C GLU A 4 -15.37 -18.64 14.44
N ASP A 5 -15.20 -17.99 15.60
CA ASP A 5 -13.91 -17.72 16.24
C ASP A 5 -12.95 -16.64 15.71
N ILE A 6 -13.44 -15.42 15.41
CA ILE A 6 -12.61 -14.21 15.55
C ILE A 6 -13.02 -13.47 16.83
N GLU A 7 -12.99 -14.15 17.97
CA GLU A 7 -13.37 -13.55 19.26
C GLU A 7 -12.21 -12.78 19.92
N ASN A 8 -10.97 -12.99 19.45
CA ASN A 8 -9.79 -12.32 19.98
C ASN A 8 -8.73 -12.08 18.88
N VAL A 9 -7.89 -11.07 19.11
CA VAL A 9 -6.79 -10.59 18.26
C VAL A 9 -5.86 -11.73 17.84
N GLN A 10 -5.57 -12.68 18.74
CA GLN A 10 -4.69 -13.82 18.44
C GLN A 10 -5.30 -14.73 17.37
N ASN A 11 -6.61 -14.98 17.40
CA ASN A 11 -7.27 -15.80 16.38
C ASN A 11 -7.18 -15.14 15.01
N LEU A 12 -7.34 -13.81 14.95
CA LEU A 12 -7.21 -13.05 13.71
C LEU A 12 -5.78 -13.10 13.15
N ALA A 13 -4.76 -13.00 14.02
CA ALA A 13 -3.37 -13.08 13.63
C ALA A 13 -3.02 -14.44 12.98
N THR A 14 -3.68 -15.52 13.40
CA THR A 14 -3.44 -16.89 12.94
C THR A 14 -4.52 -17.44 11.99
N ALA A 15 -5.49 -16.62 11.59
CA ALA A 15 -6.63 -17.08 10.80
C ALA A 15 -6.24 -17.54 9.38
N ASP A 16 -7.07 -18.40 8.80
CA ASP A 16 -7.02 -18.74 7.38
C ASP A 16 -7.54 -17.54 6.55
N VAL A 17 -6.60 -16.72 6.07
CA VAL A 17 -6.92 -15.47 5.35
C VAL A 17 -7.71 -15.72 4.06
N PRO A 18 -7.37 -16.69 3.20
CA PRO A 18 -8.24 -17.07 2.07
C PRO A 18 -9.68 -17.38 2.49
N ALA A 19 -9.88 -18.14 3.57
CA ALA A 19 -11.22 -18.44 4.06
C ALA A 19 -11.95 -17.18 4.54
N LEU A 20 -11.26 -16.26 5.22
CA LEU A 20 -11.82 -14.96 5.63
C LEU A 20 -12.24 -14.10 4.43
N VAL A 21 -11.42 -14.07 3.38
CA VAL A 21 -11.72 -13.30 2.16
C VAL A 21 -12.98 -13.82 1.46
N ILE A 22 -13.16 -15.14 1.40
CA ILE A 22 -14.32 -15.75 0.75
C ILE A 22 -15.57 -15.68 1.65
N GLY A 23 -15.37 -15.84 2.96
CA GLY A 23 -16.45 -15.98 3.94
C GLY A 23 -17.01 -14.67 4.49
N THR A 24 -16.40 -13.52 4.19
CA THR A 24 -16.81 -12.21 4.72
C THR A 24 -17.10 -11.20 3.61
N PRO A 25 -17.93 -10.18 3.87
CA PRO A 25 -18.22 -9.13 2.89
C PRO A 25 -17.14 -8.04 2.84
N PHE A 26 -16.02 -8.21 3.56
CA PHE A 26 -15.00 -7.18 3.67
C PHE A 26 -14.03 -7.21 2.48
N PRO A 27 -13.54 -6.05 2.02
CA PRO A 27 -12.51 -6.00 1.00
C PRO A 27 -11.23 -6.73 1.44
N VAL A 28 -10.55 -7.37 0.49
CA VAL A 28 -9.28 -8.10 0.74
C VAL A 28 -8.25 -7.22 1.45
N HIS A 29 -8.10 -5.96 1.04
CA HIS A 29 -7.14 -5.05 1.64
C HIS A 29 -7.44 -4.78 3.12
N GLN A 30 -8.72 -4.71 3.51
CA GLN A 30 -9.13 -4.48 4.89
C GLN A 30 -8.86 -5.72 5.75
N ILE A 31 -9.15 -6.91 5.24
CA ILE A 31 -8.85 -8.17 5.93
C ILE A 31 -7.35 -8.32 6.14
N VAL A 32 -6.54 -8.07 5.11
CA VAL A 32 -5.08 -8.12 5.22
C VAL A 32 -4.56 -7.12 6.24
N ASP A 33 -5.09 -5.90 6.27
CA ASP A 33 -4.68 -4.87 7.21
C ASP A 33 -5.00 -5.26 8.66
N TRP A 34 -6.20 -5.77 8.92
CA TRP A 34 -6.57 -6.25 10.25
C TRP A 34 -5.73 -7.43 10.72
N VAL A 35 -5.41 -8.38 9.82
CA VAL A 35 -4.52 -9.50 10.16
C VAL A 35 -3.12 -9.00 10.49
N ASP A 36 -2.59 -8.03 9.74
CA ASP A 36 -1.25 -7.47 9.97
C ASP A 36 -1.16 -6.68 11.29
N GLN A 37 -2.20 -5.91 11.63
CA GLN A 37 -2.33 -5.25 12.93
C GLN A 37 -2.47 -6.28 14.07
N ALA A 38 -3.27 -7.33 13.87
CA ALA A 38 -3.49 -8.37 14.86
C ALA A 38 -2.21 -9.15 15.17
N ILE A 39 -1.35 -9.38 14.16
CA ILE A 39 -0.02 -9.93 14.38
C ILE A 39 0.78 -9.02 15.33
N LEU A 40 0.81 -7.70 15.08
CA LEU A 40 1.56 -6.79 15.94
C LEU A 40 1.05 -6.83 17.39
N LEU A 41 -0.27 -6.70 17.59
CA LEU A 41 -0.92 -6.72 18.90
C LEU A 41 -0.75 -8.06 19.63
N THR A 42 -0.51 -9.16 18.91
CA THR A 42 -0.27 -10.48 19.52
C THR A 42 1.12 -10.57 20.17
N TYR A 43 2.12 -9.90 19.60
CA TYR A 43 3.52 -10.03 20.04
C TYR A 43 4.06 -8.81 20.78
N ALA A 44 3.49 -7.63 20.56
CA ALA A 44 3.89 -6.41 21.25
C ALA A 44 3.20 -6.32 22.62
N SER A 45 3.93 -5.86 23.63
CA SER A 45 3.28 -5.37 24.85
C SER A 45 2.50 -4.09 24.54
N GLN A 46 1.56 -3.70 25.42
CA GLN A 46 0.82 -2.44 25.24
C GLN A 46 1.76 -1.24 25.13
N GLU A 47 2.78 -1.15 25.99
CA GLU A 47 3.79 -0.09 25.93
C GLU A 47 4.54 -0.08 24.59
N GLN A 48 4.91 -1.26 24.06
CA GLN A 48 5.56 -1.34 22.76
C GLN A 48 4.64 -0.87 21.64
N PHE A 49 3.36 -1.27 21.68
CA PHE A 49 2.37 -0.86 20.70
C PHE A 49 2.20 0.67 20.70
N ASP A 50 1.99 1.28 21.86
CA ASP A 50 1.78 2.73 21.98
C ASP A 50 2.98 3.52 21.41
N ARG A 51 4.21 3.10 21.74
CA ARG A 51 5.44 3.74 21.23
C ARG A 51 5.66 3.54 19.73
N LEU A 52 5.25 2.39 19.20
CA LEU A 52 5.31 2.13 17.76
C LEU A 52 4.28 2.97 17.01
N GLU A 53 3.06 3.08 17.55
CA GLU A 53 1.99 3.89 16.99
C GLU A 53 2.37 5.39 16.97
N GLU A 54 2.95 5.91 18.05
CA GLU A 54 3.49 7.28 18.11
C GLU A 54 4.56 7.53 17.04
N ALA A 55 5.32 6.51 16.66
CA ALA A 55 6.30 6.55 15.58
C ALA A 55 5.68 6.29 14.18
N GLY A 56 4.37 6.13 14.09
CA GLY A 56 3.62 5.89 12.85
C GLY A 56 3.62 4.43 12.37
N LEU A 57 4.06 3.48 13.19
CA LEU A 57 4.11 2.06 12.87
C LEU A 57 2.89 1.36 13.46
N ARG A 58 1.93 1.00 12.60
CA ARG A 58 0.64 0.44 13.04
C ARG A 58 0.52 -1.07 12.81
N CYS A 59 1.34 -1.62 11.91
CA CYS A 59 1.24 -3.00 11.48
C CYS A 59 2.57 -3.76 11.66
N ALA A 60 2.52 -5.09 11.77
CA ALA A 60 3.71 -5.90 11.93
C ALA A 60 4.66 -5.77 10.72
N SER A 61 4.13 -5.70 9.51
CA SER A 61 4.92 -5.49 8.29
C SER A 61 5.66 -4.14 8.28
N ASP A 62 5.08 -3.09 8.87
CA ASP A 62 5.72 -1.77 9.00
C ASP A 62 6.94 -1.87 9.91
N VAL A 63 6.78 -2.55 11.05
CA VAL A 63 7.87 -2.79 12.02
C VAL A 63 9.00 -3.59 11.36
N LEU A 64 8.68 -4.66 10.64
CA LEU A 64 9.70 -5.46 9.94
C LEU A 64 10.45 -4.64 8.88
N THR A 65 9.71 -3.83 8.11
CA THR A 65 10.25 -2.96 7.08
C THR A 65 11.15 -1.88 7.67
N ALA A 66 10.74 -1.29 8.80
CA ALA A 66 11.51 -0.28 9.52
C ALA A 66 12.76 -0.86 10.16
N ALA A 67 12.65 -2.06 10.76
CA ALA A 67 13.72 -2.69 11.53
C ALA A 67 14.85 -3.24 10.66
N GLY A 68 14.57 -3.86 9.50
CA GLY A 68 15.44 -4.20 8.35
C GLY A 68 16.92 -4.62 8.52
N GLY A 69 17.44 -4.81 9.73
CA GLY A 69 18.85 -5.03 10.06
C GLY A 69 19.36 -4.22 11.28
N ASN A 70 20.50 -4.59 11.84
CA ASN A 70 20.99 -4.04 13.12
C ASN A 70 21.08 -2.50 13.18
N ARG A 71 21.49 -1.84 12.08
CA ARG A 71 21.59 -0.37 12.02
C ARG A 71 20.21 0.29 12.11
N ARG A 72 19.24 -0.21 11.35
CA ARG A 72 17.89 0.34 11.31
C ARG A 72 17.13 0.04 12.61
N LEU A 73 17.39 -1.12 13.22
CA LEU A 73 16.88 -1.43 14.56
C LEU A 73 17.40 -0.46 15.64
N ASN A 74 18.66 -0.01 15.56
CA ASN A 74 19.17 1.05 16.46
C ASN A 74 18.41 2.36 16.25
N GLN A 75 18.19 2.76 15.00
CA GLN A 75 17.46 3.99 14.68
C GLN A 75 16.01 3.92 15.18
N LEU A 76 15.37 2.78 15.01
CA LEU A 76 14.01 2.52 15.50
C LEU A 76 13.95 2.60 17.04
N ALA A 77 14.93 2.02 17.74
CA ALA A 77 15.04 2.13 19.19
C ALA A 77 15.19 3.59 19.64
N SER A 78 16.03 4.37 18.95
CA SER A 78 16.18 5.80 19.23
C SER A 78 14.91 6.61 18.94
N ALA A 79 14.17 6.28 17.87
CA ALA A 79 12.96 7.00 17.47
C ALA A 79 11.76 6.71 18.39
N THR A 80 11.61 5.46 18.83
CA THR A 80 10.47 5.00 19.67
C THR A 80 10.76 5.14 21.18
N GLY A 81 12.04 5.30 21.55
CA GLY A 81 12.49 5.23 22.94
C GLY A 81 12.41 3.82 23.53
N LEU A 82 12.15 2.79 22.72
CA LEU A 82 12.09 1.41 23.18
C LEU A 82 13.48 0.81 23.37
N ASN A 83 13.59 -0.12 24.32
CA ASN A 83 14.79 -0.90 24.51
C ASN A 83 15.12 -1.69 23.23
N LYS A 84 16.37 -1.59 22.78
CA LYS A 84 16.85 -2.23 21.55
C LYS A 84 16.70 -3.75 21.57
N ASP A 85 17.02 -4.40 22.69
CA ASP A 85 16.94 -5.85 22.80
C ASP A 85 15.48 -6.30 22.82
N ALA A 86 14.59 -5.54 23.48
CA ALA A 86 13.15 -5.77 23.40
C ALA A 86 12.62 -5.65 21.96
N LEU A 87 13.05 -4.62 21.22
CA LEU A 87 12.73 -4.47 19.79
C LEU A 87 13.31 -5.61 18.93
N ARG A 88 14.51 -6.10 19.26
CA ARG A 88 15.10 -7.25 18.57
C ARG A 88 14.27 -8.51 18.80
N MET A 89 13.83 -8.74 20.03
CA MET A 89 12.97 -9.88 20.36
C MET A 89 11.63 -9.77 19.64
N LEU A 90 11.00 -8.60 19.64
CA LEU A 90 9.78 -8.35 18.86
C LEU A 90 10.01 -8.61 17.37
N TYR A 91 11.07 -8.07 16.78
CA TYR A 91 11.41 -8.27 15.37
C TYR A 91 11.57 -9.76 15.00
N LEU A 92 12.18 -10.56 15.88
CA LEU A 92 12.31 -12.01 15.68
C LEU A 92 10.95 -12.71 15.81
N ALA A 93 10.14 -12.31 16.79
CA ALA A 93 8.80 -12.86 16.99
C ALA A 93 7.88 -12.59 15.78
N LEU A 94 7.86 -11.34 15.29
CA LEU A 94 7.07 -10.95 14.12
C LEU A 94 7.48 -11.73 12.86
N GLN A 95 8.78 -11.95 12.63
CA GLN A 95 9.25 -12.77 11.50
C GLN A 95 8.76 -14.22 11.54
N SER A 96 8.45 -14.74 12.73
CA SER A 96 7.97 -16.11 12.92
C SER A 96 6.45 -16.25 12.81
N ALA A 97 5.70 -15.15 12.73
CA ALA A 97 4.25 -15.16 12.71
C ALA A 97 3.70 -15.80 11.42
N LEU A 98 2.66 -16.63 11.55
CA LEU A 98 2.13 -17.48 10.46
C LEU A 98 1.83 -16.70 9.17
N ASN A 99 1.10 -15.60 9.32
CA ASN A 99 0.58 -14.84 8.19
C ASN A 99 1.50 -13.70 7.72
N ILE A 100 2.66 -13.50 8.36
CA ILE A 100 3.48 -12.29 8.14
C ILE A 100 4.03 -12.19 6.72
N LYS A 101 4.44 -13.31 6.13
CA LYS A 101 4.97 -13.34 4.76
C LYS A 101 3.91 -12.97 3.74
N MET A 102 2.69 -13.44 3.96
CA MET A 102 1.56 -13.18 3.07
C MET A 102 1.15 -11.70 3.15
N VAL A 103 0.94 -11.16 4.35
CA VAL A 103 0.54 -9.74 4.51
C VAL A 103 1.64 -8.79 4.01
N SER A 104 2.92 -9.09 4.28
CA SER A 104 4.05 -8.28 3.79
C SER A 104 4.12 -8.29 2.27
N ARG A 105 3.92 -9.45 1.64
CA ARG A 105 3.91 -9.56 0.17
C ARG A 105 2.73 -8.81 -0.44
N PHE A 106 1.55 -8.92 0.15
CA PHE A 106 0.36 -8.22 -0.33
C PHE A 106 0.56 -6.70 -0.28
N ARG A 107 1.05 -6.17 0.85
CA ARG A 107 1.33 -4.73 1.01
C ARG A 107 2.42 -4.22 0.06
N TRP A 108 3.49 -4.99 -0.13
CA TRP A 108 4.52 -4.65 -1.11
C TRP A 108 3.94 -4.55 -2.52
N GLN A 109 3.12 -5.53 -2.92
CA GLN A 109 2.51 -5.56 -4.25
C GLN A 109 1.60 -4.34 -4.46
N THR A 110 0.73 -4.04 -3.50
CA THR A 110 -0.16 -2.88 -3.57
C THR A 110 0.62 -1.55 -3.64
N SER A 111 1.74 -1.44 -2.90
CA SER A 111 2.61 -0.26 -2.96
C SER A 111 3.27 -0.10 -4.33
N MET A 112 3.75 -1.19 -4.94
CA MET A 112 4.34 -1.15 -6.29
C MET A 112 3.32 -0.81 -7.36
N ASP A 113 2.11 -1.33 -7.24
CA ASP A 113 1.05 -1.05 -8.20
C ASP A 113 0.59 0.42 -8.07
N ALA A 114 0.51 0.96 -6.86
CA ALA A 114 0.27 2.39 -6.64
C ALA A 114 1.38 3.27 -7.27
N ALA A 115 2.65 2.91 -7.08
CA ALA A 115 3.78 3.64 -7.65
C ALA A 115 3.76 3.65 -9.19
N LYS A 116 3.40 2.53 -9.83
CA LYS A 116 3.24 2.47 -11.29
C LYS A 116 2.11 3.36 -11.79
N VAL A 117 1.01 3.46 -11.06
CA VAL A 117 -0.12 4.34 -11.41
C VAL A 117 0.30 5.80 -11.31
N GLU A 118 1.04 6.17 -10.25
CA GLU A 118 1.58 7.52 -10.08
C GLU A 118 2.58 7.87 -11.19
N GLU A 119 3.48 6.95 -11.54
CA GLU A 119 4.43 7.11 -12.65
C GLU A 119 3.71 7.27 -13.99
N ALA A 120 2.69 6.45 -14.26
CA ALA A 120 1.87 6.57 -15.47
C ALA A 120 1.11 7.92 -15.53
N ALA A 121 0.57 8.38 -14.40
CA ALA A 121 -0.09 9.68 -14.30
C ALA A 121 0.89 10.85 -14.53
N ALA A 122 2.10 10.76 -14.00
CA ALA A 122 3.16 11.76 -14.21
C ALA A 122 3.60 11.82 -15.68
N ILE A 123 3.75 10.67 -16.35
CA ILE A 123 4.05 10.61 -17.79
C ILE A 123 2.93 11.23 -18.60
N GLN A 124 1.66 10.98 -18.24
CA GLN A 124 0.50 11.53 -18.95
C GLN A 124 0.43 13.06 -18.84
N LEU A 125 0.80 13.64 -17.69
CA LEU A 125 0.86 15.08 -17.47
C LEU A 125 2.00 15.78 -18.24
N LEU A 126 3.04 15.04 -18.62
CA LEU A 126 4.15 15.53 -19.44
C LEU A 126 3.86 15.45 -20.96
N GLN A 127 2.76 14.79 -21.37
CA GLN A 127 2.36 14.75 -22.78
C GLN A 127 1.73 16.10 -23.17
N PRO A 128 2.19 16.78 -24.23
CA PRO A 128 1.52 17.98 -24.71
C PRO A 128 0.09 17.63 -25.09
N SER A 129 -0.88 18.43 -24.66
CA SER A 129 -2.28 18.27 -25.06
C SER A 129 -2.35 18.14 -26.59
N PRO A 130 -3.17 17.22 -27.13
CA PRO A 130 -3.34 17.12 -28.56
C PRO A 130 -3.81 18.48 -29.06
N VAL A 131 -2.97 19.13 -29.86
CA VAL A 131 -3.32 20.39 -30.55
C VAL A 131 -4.63 20.09 -31.27
N PRO A 132 -5.73 20.82 -30.99
CA PRO A 132 -6.97 20.60 -31.70
C PRO A 132 -6.67 20.73 -33.18
N ALA A 133 -6.93 19.66 -33.94
CA ALA A 133 -6.71 19.62 -35.37
C ALA A 133 -7.39 20.85 -35.97
N ALA A 134 -6.58 21.77 -36.51
CA ALA A 134 -7.07 22.97 -37.13
C ALA A 134 -8.15 22.57 -38.14
N THR A 135 -9.37 23.00 -37.86
CA THR A 135 -10.52 22.88 -38.75
C THR A 135 -10.08 23.35 -40.13
N ALA A 136 -9.96 22.41 -41.06
CA ALA A 136 -9.68 22.72 -42.45
C ALA A 136 -10.82 23.62 -42.95
N LEU A 137 -10.52 24.91 -43.16
CA LEU A 137 -11.43 25.85 -43.80
C LEU A 137 -11.74 25.31 -45.21
N PRO A 138 -13.02 25.27 -45.62
CA PRO A 138 -13.36 24.91 -46.99
C PRO A 138 -12.79 25.97 -47.94
N ARG A 139 -12.07 25.52 -48.97
CA ARG A 139 -11.61 26.38 -50.06
C ARG A 139 -12.85 26.88 -50.80
N GLU A 140 -13.27 28.10 -50.51
CA GLU A 140 -14.25 28.81 -51.32
C GLU A 140 -13.65 29.01 -52.71
N GLN A 141 -14.42 28.59 -53.71
CA GLN A 141 -14.10 28.76 -55.12
C GLN A 141 -14.21 30.25 -55.46
N GLU A 142 -13.07 30.94 -55.60
CA GLU A 142 -13.00 32.18 -56.37
C GLU A 142 -13.08 31.82 -57.85
N GLU A 143 -14.31 31.60 -58.32
CA GLU A 143 -14.66 31.58 -59.73
C GLU A 143 -15.34 32.92 -60.06
N ILE A 144 -14.55 33.98 -60.26
CA ILE A 144 -15.01 35.19 -60.93
C ILE A 144 -13.90 35.69 -61.87
N MET A 145 -14.00 35.23 -63.12
CA MET A 145 -14.05 36.02 -64.36
C MET A 145 -13.22 37.31 -64.44
N PHE A 146 -12.38 37.40 -65.49
CA PHE A 146 -11.94 38.55 -66.32
C PHE A 146 -10.65 38.08 -67.03
N GLU A 147 -10.33 38.30 -68.31
CA GLU A 147 -10.79 39.19 -69.37
C GLU A 147 -10.08 38.75 -70.69
N GLY A 148 -10.52 39.22 -71.85
CA GLY A 148 -9.79 39.13 -73.14
C GLY A 148 -10.71 38.74 -74.30
N GLU A 149 -11.50 39.67 -74.84
CA GLU A 149 -11.15 40.64 -75.89
C GLU A 149 -10.99 40.01 -77.30
N GLU A 150 -11.88 40.50 -78.17
CA GLU A 150 -11.95 40.58 -79.64
C GLU A 150 -11.01 39.76 -80.54
#